data_AF-A0A9D4MQQ3-F1
#
_entry.id   AF-A0A9D4MQQ3-F1
#
_cell.length_a   1.000
_cell.length_b   1.000
_cell.length_c   1.000
_cell.angle_alpha   90.00
_cell.angle_beta   90.00
_cell.angle_gamma   90.00
#
_symmetry.space_group_name_H-M   'P 1'
#
loop_
_entity.id
_entity.type
_entity.pdbx_description
1 polymer ?
#
loop_
_entity_poly.entity_id
_entity_poly.type
_entity_poly.pdbx_seq_one_letter_code
_entity_poly.pdbx_strand_id
1 'polypeptide(L)'
;MIGLLAALLVPGMLFPCEAHDTVEMHLGGTENHNEMDSCPSGTNCGMGCLSDMCGLNEVQSTENSCSRAGVWKNELSSFMRITCSDGEIRGMYCSAVGRVTSFYQLSGRYLVATDNTVIMGWTVAWQNGVRNSQSSTSWSAISYTDDVIESQWLLTFYNKELWNTVTTNRDRFSKVTC
;
A
#
# COMPACT_ATOMS: atom_id res chain seq x y z
N MET A 1 -25.35 -6.39 41.03
CA MET A 1 -24.21 -6.05 40.17
C MET A 1 -24.23 -6.95 38.94
N ILE A 2 -24.92 -6.51 37.89
CA ILE A 2 -24.80 -7.05 36.52
C ILE A 2 -24.88 -5.81 35.63
N GLY A 3 -23.74 -5.39 35.09
CA GLY A 3 -23.62 -4.24 34.20
C GLY A 3 -23.79 -4.71 32.76
N LEU A 4 -24.96 -4.44 32.20
CA LEU A 4 -25.27 -4.59 30.79
C LEU A 4 -24.68 -3.37 30.04
N LEU A 5 -23.66 -3.56 29.22
CA LEU A 5 -23.19 -2.51 28.31
C LEU A 5 -23.54 -2.91 26.87
N ALA A 6 -24.53 -2.21 26.32
CA ALA A 6 -25.03 -2.38 24.97
C ALA A 6 -23.98 -1.91 23.95
N ALA A 7 -23.67 -2.76 22.97
CA ALA A 7 -22.95 -2.38 21.77
C ALA A 7 -23.90 -1.57 20.86
N LEU A 8 -23.65 -0.27 20.75
CA LEU A 8 -24.28 0.56 19.73
C LEU A 8 -23.55 0.35 18.40
N LEU A 9 -24.17 -0.44 17.52
CA LEU A 9 -23.89 -0.47 16.09
C LEU A 9 -24.34 0.86 15.48
N VAL A 10 -23.43 1.60 14.86
CA VAL A 10 -23.79 2.70 13.94
C VAL A 10 -23.55 2.21 12.51
N PRO A 11 -24.60 2.02 11.69
CA PRO A 11 -24.45 1.69 10.28
C PRO A 11 -24.35 2.95 9.41
N GLY A 12 -23.41 2.93 8.46
CA GLY A 12 -23.45 3.75 7.24
C GLY A 12 -22.98 5.19 7.37
N MET A 13 -21.74 5.46 6.91
CA MET A 13 -21.40 6.76 6.34
C MET A 13 -20.62 6.55 5.04
N LEU A 14 -21.37 6.45 3.94
CA LEU A 14 -20.89 6.86 2.62
C LEU A 14 -20.75 8.39 2.70
N PHE A 15 -19.53 8.90 2.60
CA PHE A 15 -19.33 10.34 2.44
C PHE A 15 -19.07 10.66 0.96
N PRO A 16 -19.90 11.52 0.34
CA PRO A 16 -19.62 12.06 -0.98
C PRO A 16 -18.51 13.11 -0.88
N CYS A 17 -17.68 13.19 -1.92
CA CYS A 17 -16.78 14.33 -2.12
C CYS A 17 -17.64 15.56 -2.45
N GLU A 18 -17.82 16.48 -1.50
CA GLU A 18 -18.29 17.84 -1.81
C GLU A 18 -17.12 18.81 -1.79
N ALA A 19 -16.95 19.49 -2.93
CA ALA A 19 -16.04 20.59 -3.13
C ALA A 19 -16.62 21.86 -2.48
N HIS A 20 -15.79 22.57 -1.72
CA HIS A 20 -16.08 23.94 -1.32
C HIS A 20 -14.99 24.86 -1.87
N ASP A 21 -15.34 25.61 -2.91
CA ASP A 21 -14.71 26.87 -3.27
C ASP A 21 -15.48 28.03 -2.64
N THR A 22 -14.78 28.99 -2.01
CA THR A 22 -14.85 30.42 -2.36
C THR A 22 -13.91 31.29 -1.49
N VAL A 23 -12.94 31.90 -2.19
CA VAL A 23 -12.50 33.31 -2.18
C VAL A 23 -11.64 33.88 -1.02
N GLU A 24 -10.36 34.04 -1.39
CA GLU A 24 -9.39 35.15 -1.24
C GLU A 24 -9.33 36.04 0.02
N MET A 25 -8.11 36.11 0.59
CA MET A 25 -7.43 37.39 0.80
C MET A 25 -6.02 37.36 0.21
N HIS A 26 -5.78 38.30 -0.70
CA HIS A 26 -4.65 38.42 -1.61
C HIS A 26 -3.62 39.42 -1.05
N LEU A 27 -2.36 39.02 -0.83
CA LEU A 27 -1.19 39.92 -0.88
C LEU A 27 0.09 39.13 -1.24
N GLY A 28 0.42 39.11 -2.53
CA GLY A 28 1.76 39.36 -3.06
C GLY A 28 2.83 38.27 -2.97
N GLY A 29 2.94 37.44 -4.01
CA GLY A 29 4.10 36.58 -4.29
C GLY A 29 3.83 35.65 -5.46
N THR A 30 4.03 36.14 -6.68
CA THR A 30 3.75 35.46 -7.95
C THR A 30 4.69 34.28 -8.20
N GLU A 31 4.14 33.06 -8.25
CA GLU A 31 4.36 32.07 -9.33
C GLU A 31 3.44 30.85 -9.12
N ASN A 32 2.24 30.96 -9.72
CA ASN A 32 1.39 29.91 -10.29
C ASN A 32 1.27 28.56 -9.55
N HIS A 33 0.36 28.53 -8.57
CA HIS A 33 -0.43 27.32 -8.30
C HIS A 33 -1.59 27.23 -9.29
N ASN A 34 -1.55 26.21 -10.14
CA ASN A 34 -2.70 25.55 -10.75
C ASN A 34 -2.18 24.27 -11.41
N GLU A 35 -2.42 23.11 -10.80
CA GLU A 35 -2.95 21.93 -11.52
C GLU A 35 -3.12 20.74 -10.57
N MET A 36 -4.31 20.15 -10.65
CA MET A 36 -4.58 18.79 -10.18
C MET A 36 -3.70 17.82 -10.96
N ASP A 37 -2.73 17.18 -10.31
CA ASP A 37 -2.06 16.01 -10.90
C ASP A 37 -2.31 14.76 -10.05
N SER A 38 -3.50 14.21 -10.28
CA SER A 38 -3.64 12.79 -10.61
C SER A 38 -2.48 12.29 -11.48
N CYS A 39 -2.18 10.99 -11.48
CA CYS A 39 -1.39 10.37 -12.55
C CYS A 39 -1.72 11.06 -13.89
N PRO A 40 -0.73 11.63 -14.60
CA PRO A 40 -0.98 12.46 -15.77
C PRO A 40 -1.96 11.74 -16.68
N SER A 41 -3.10 12.38 -16.92
CA SER A 41 -4.25 11.81 -17.61
C SER A 41 -3.79 11.30 -18.98
N GLY A 42 -3.75 9.98 -19.12
CA GLY A 42 -3.24 9.30 -20.32
C GLY A 42 -2.16 8.25 -20.05
N THR A 43 -1.55 8.24 -18.86
CA THR A 43 -0.61 7.18 -18.44
C THR A 43 -1.25 6.35 -17.34
N ASN A 44 -1.60 5.11 -17.66
CA ASN A 44 -1.98 4.11 -16.67
C ASN A 44 -0.77 3.80 -15.78
N CYS A 45 -0.60 4.53 -14.68
CA CYS A 45 0.44 4.26 -13.68
C CYS A 45 0.44 2.77 -13.26
N GLY A 46 -0.73 2.13 -13.22
CA GLY A 46 -0.86 0.70 -12.97
C GLY A 46 -0.39 -0.22 -14.10
N MET A 47 -0.52 0.15 -15.38
CA MET A 47 -0.07 -0.71 -16.50
C MET A 47 1.45 -0.71 -16.65
N GLY A 48 2.10 0.45 -16.50
CA GLY A 48 3.58 0.52 -16.49
C GLY A 48 4.16 -0.32 -15.35
N CYS A 49 3.51 -0.26 -14.18
CA CYS A 49 3.96 -1.06 -13.04
C CYS A 49 3.83 -2.56 -13.27
N LEU A 50 2.77 -3.05 -13.92
CA LEU A 50 2.65 -4.49 -14.19
C LEU A 50 3.69 -4.97 -15.21
N SER A 51 3.85 -4.27 -16.34
CA SER A 51 4.82 -4.67 -17.38
C SER A 51 6.23 -4.74 -16.83
N ASP A 52 6.60 -3.74 -16.02
CA ASP A 52 7.92 -3.67 -15.41
C ASP A 52 8.08 -4.78 -14.34
N MET A 53 7.09 -5.00 -13.48
CA MET A 53 7.15 -6.07 -12.45
C MET A 53 7.23 -7.48 -13.05
N CYS A 54 6.54 -7.73 -14.16
CA CYS A 54 6.61 -9.00 -14.88
C CYS A 54 7.92 -9.14 -15.68
N GLY A 55 8.51 -8.02 -16.12
CA GLY A 55 9.80 -8.00 -16.84
C GLY A 55 11.03 -8.12 -15.95
N LEU A 56 10.89 -7.97 -14.62
CA LEU A 56 11.99 -8.24 -13.69
C LEU A 56 12.29 -9.75 -13.67
N ASN A 57 13.54 -10.13 -13.90
CA ASN A 57 13.96 -11.54 -13.90
C ASN A 57 13.46 -12.29 -12.66
N GLU A 58 12.94 -13.50 -12.87
CA GLU A 58 12.50 -14.41 -11.81
C GLU A 58 13.68 -14.77 -10.91
N VAL A 59 13.54 -14.50 -9.61
CA VAL A 59 14.52 -14.98 -8.63
C VAL A 59 14.22 -16.47 -8.44
N GLN A 60 15.19 -17.32 -8.80
CA GLN A 60 15.09 -18.77 -8.64
C GLN A 60 14.68 -19.14 -7.21
N SER A 61 13.70 -20.04 -7.10
CA SER A 61 13.20 -20.56 -5.82
C SER A 61 14.34 -21.24 -5.05
N THR A 62 14.69 -20.68 -3.88
CA THR A 62 15.54 -21.36 -2.91
C THR A 62 14.68 -22.34 -2.09
N GLU A 63 15.31 -23.39 -1.55
CA GLU A 63 14.63 -24.45 -0.77
C GLU A 63 13.90 -23.93 0.49
N ASN A 64 14.15 -22.67 0.88
CA ASN A 64 13.52 -21.99 2.02
C ASN A 64 12.60 -20.84 1.59
N SER A 65 11.99 -20.90 0.41
CA SER A 65 11.06 -19.88 -0.09
C SER A 65 9.60 -20.17 0.30
N CYS A 66 8.82 -19.11 0.50
CA CYS A 66 7.37 -19.22 0.66
C CYS A 66 6.69 -19.36 -0.71
N SER A 67 5.59 -20.10 -0.79
CA SER A 67 4.74 -20.23 -1.99
C SER A 67 4.04 -18.92 -2.40
N ARG A 68 4.19 -17.84 -1.63
CA ARG A 68 3.65 -16.50 -1.91
C ARG A 68 4.61 -15.59 -2.68
N ALA A 69 5.80 -16.07 -3.03
CA ALA A 69 6.65 -15.36 -3.98
C ALA A 69 5.90 -15.12 -5.30
N GLY A 70 6.08 -13.95 -5.90
CA GLY A 70 5.42 -13.56 -7.15
C GLY A 70 4.89 -12.13 -7.16
N VAL A 71 4.05 -11.85 -8.16
CA VAL A 71 3.42 -10.54 -8.36
C VAL A 71 1.98 -10.56 -7.84
N TRP A 72 1.62 -9.49 -7.15
CA TRP A 72 0.35 -9.33 -6.46
C TRP A 72 -0.25 -7.97 -6.78
N LYS A 73 -1.58 -7.89 -6.86
CA LYS A 73 -2.33 -6.67 -7.12
C LYS A 73 -3.39 -6.45 -6.05
N ASN A 74 -3.48 -5.25 -5.47
CA ASN A 74 -4.57 -4.90 -4.56
C ASN A 74 -5.79 -4.30 -5.28
N GLU A 75 -6.88 -4.10 -4.53
CA GLU A 75 -8.13 -3.52 -5.00
C GLU A 75 -7.98 -2.08 -5.53
N LEU A 76 -6.94 -1.37 -5.10
CA LEU A 76 -6.59 -0.02 -5.57
C LEU A 76 -5.75 -0.04 -6.85
N SER A 77 -5.53 -1.22 -7.44
CA SER A 77 -4.65 -1.44 -8.60
C SER A 77 -3.17 -1.10 -8.36
N SER A 78 -2.73 -1.14 -7.11
CA SER A 78 -1.31 -1.15 -6.75
C SER A 78 -0.73 -2.54 -6.93
N PHE A 79 0.57 -2.62 -7.25
CA PHE A 79 1.27 -3.87 -7.49
C PHE A 79 2.43 -4.04 -6.52
N MET A 80 2.66 -5.27 -6.07
CA MET A 80 3.90 -5.63 -5.40
C MET A 80 4.48 -6.90 -6.02
N ARG A 81 5.80 -6.97 -6.08
CA ARG A 81 6.53 -8.19 -6.40
C ARG A 81 7.35 -8.57 -5.19
N ILE A 82 7.12 -9.77 -4.67
CA ILE A 82 7.81 -10.26 -3.48
C ILE A 82 8.58 -11.54 -3.77
N THR A 83 9.73 -11.64 -3.13
CA THR A 83 10.54 -12.85 -3.02
C THR A 83 10.60 -13.25 -1.55
N CYS A 84 10.58 -14.55 -1.29
CA CYS A 84 10.67 -15.13 0.05
C CYS A 84 11.94 -15.98 0.15
N SER A 85 12.74 -15.79 1.20
CA SER A 85 13.85 -16.70 1.57
C SER A 85 14.09 -16.63 3.06
N ASP A 86 14.21 -17.77 3.75
CA ASP A 86 14.66 -17.85 5.14
C ASP A 86 13.84 -16.98 6.12
N GLY A 87 12.53 -16.90 5.87
CA GLY A 87 11.60 -16.07 6.64
C GLY A 87 11.68 -14.57 6.34
N GLU A 88 12.47 -14.14 5.35
CA GLU A 88 12.53 -12.77 4.84
C GLU A 88 11.62 -12.55 3.64
N ILE A 89 11.03 -11.36 3.58
CA ILE A 89 10.38 -10.83 2.39
C ILE A 89 11.22 -9.69 1.87
N ARG A 90 11.54 -9.72 0.57
CA ARG A 90 12.11 -8.59 -0.16
C ARG A 90 11.34 -8.37 -1.43
N GLY A 91 11.30 -7.15 -1.91
CA GLY A 91 10.53 -6.86 -3.11
C GLY A 91 10.48 -5.40 -3.48
N MET A 92 9.59 -5.13 -4.42
CA MET A 92 9.26 -3.77 -4.84
C MET A 92 7.75 -3.58 -4.73
N TYR A 93 7.34 -2.36 -4.40
CA TYR A 93 5.96 -1.92 -4.36
C TYR A 93 5.78 -0.74 -5.32
N CYS A 94 4.74 -0.78 -6.14
CA CYS A 94 4.27 0.34 -6.92
C CYS A 94 2.82 0.64 -6.52
N SER A 95 2.60 1.85 -6.02
CA SER A 95 1.26 2.31 -5.68
C SER A 95 0.61 3.00 -6.88
N ALA A 96 -0.67 2.71 -7.10
CA ALA A 96 -1.50 3.42 -8.08
C ALA A 96 -2.13 4.70 -7.51
N VAL A 97 -2.05 4.92 -6.19
CA VAL A 97 -2.65 6.06 -5.50
C VAL A 97 -1.64 6.77 -4.59
N GLY A 98 -1.98 7.99 -4.20
CA GLY A 98 -1.17 8.81 -3.29
C GLY A 98 -0.04 9.57 -4.00
N ARG A 99 0.78 10.26 -3.19
CA ARG A 99 1.87 11.11 -3.67
C ARG A 99 3.14 10.31 -3.90
N VAL A 100 3.12 9.37 -4.82
CA VAL A 100 4.21 8.41 -5.05
C VAL A 100 4.39 8.15 -6.54
N THR A 101 5.60 7.77 -6.94
CA THR A 101 5.95 7.58 -8.36
C THR A 101 6.95 6.45 -8.50
N SER A 102 6.75 5.58 -9.50
CA SER A 102 7.59 4.40 -9.75
C SER A 102 7.59 3.40 -8.57
N PHE A 103 8.69 2.67 -8.42
CA PHE A 103 8.84 1.59 -7.44
C PHE A 103 9.50 2.07 -6.15
N TYR A 104 9.10 1.45 -5.05
CA TYR A 104 9.66 1.60 -3.73
C TYR A 104 10.10 0.25 -3.22
N GLN A 105 11.21 0.21 -2.47
CA GLN A 105 11.67 -1.03 -1.86
C GLN A 105 10.68 -1.47 -0.78
N LEU A 106 10.43 -2.78 -0.75
CA LEU A 106 9.62 -3.45 0.24
C LEU A 106 10.51 -4.48 0.96
N SER A 107 10.44 -4.47 2.28
CA SER A 107 11.14 -5.45 3.12
C SER A 107 10.26 -5.91 4.28
N GLY A 108 10.38 -7.17 4.66
CA GLY A 108 9.52 -7.76 5.68
C GLY A 108 9.96 -9.13 6.13
N ARG A 109 9.06 -9.80 6.86
CA ARG A 109 9.24 -11.17 7.36
C ARG A 109 7.98 -11.99 7.12
N TYR A 110 8.14 -13.29 6.99
CA TYR A 110 7.03 -14.24 6.97
C TYR A 110 7.30 -15.46 7.86
N LEU A 111 6.22 -16.14 8.21
CA LEU A 111 6.20 -17.45 8.85
C LEU A 111 5.17 -18.32 8.14
N VAL A 112 5.54 -19.56 7.81
CA VAL A 112 4.59 -20.58 7.36
C VAL A 112 4.06 -21.28 8.61
N ALA A 113 2.76 -21.15 8.84
CA ALA A 113 2.05 -21.79 9.94
C ALA A 113 1.69 -23.25 9.58
N THR A 114 0.80 -23.88 10.36
CA THR A 114 0.15 -25.13 9.94
C THR A 114 -0.61 -24.92 8.64
N ASP A 115 -1.03 -26.00 7.98
CA ASP A 115 -1.98 -25.95 6.84
C ASP A 115 -1.59 -25.05 5.65
N ASN A 116 -0.30 -24.70 5.50
CA ASN A 116 0.21 -23.80 4.45
C ASN A 116 -0.33 -22.36 4.55
N THR A 117 -0.93 -21.98 5.69
CA THR A 117 -1.23 -20.58 5.99
C THR A 117 0.08 -19.81 6.16
N VAL A 118 0.17 -18.62 5.55
CA VAL A 118 1.35 -17.74 5.68
C VAL A 118 0.96 -16.48 6.44
N ILE A 119 1.63 -16.24 7.56
CA ILE A 119 1.57 -14.98 8.31
C ILE A 119 2.74 -14.13 7.84
N MET A 120 2.49 -12.88 7.48
CA MET A 120 3.52 -12.03 6.89
C MET A 120 3.31 -10.56 7.21
N GLY A 121 4.39 -9.80 7.18
CA GLY A 121 4.33 -8.35 7.30
C GLY A 121 5.50 -7.71 6.59
N TRP A 122 5.26 -6.54 6.03
CA TRP A 122 6.26 -5.79 5.28
C TRP A 122 6.08 -4.29 5.45
N THR A 123 7.14 -3.56 5.19
CA THR A 123 7.18 -2.10 5.27
C THR A 123 7.71 -1.52 3.98
N VAL A 124 7.13 -0.39 3.58
CA VAL A 124 7.60 0.46 2.50
C VAL A 124 7.83 1.85 3.08
N ALA A 125 9.06 2.34 2.98
CA ALA A 125 9.34 3.76 3.14
C ALA A 125 9.07 4.46 1.81
N TRP A 126 8.26 5.52 1.81
CA TRP A 126 7.87 6.24 0.60
C TRP A 126 8.96 7.22 0.15
N GLN A 127 10.16 6.70 -0.03
CA GLN A 127 11.33 7.40 -0.54
C GLN A 127 12.03 6.52 -1.60
N ASN A 128 12.28 7.10 -2.78
CA ASN A 128 13.11 6.51 -3.81
C ASN A 128 13.98 7.60 -4.48
N GLY A 129 14.68 7.26 -5.57
CA GLY A 129 15.52 8.21 -6.31
C GLY A 129 14.75 9.35 -6.99
N VAL A 130 13.41 9.30 -7.01
CA VAL A 130 12.54 10.26 -7.70
C VAL A 130 11.79 11.14 -6.70
N ARG A 131 11.29 10.57 -5.59
CA ARG A 131 10.41 11.28 -4.65
C ARG A 131 10.61 10.80 -3.21
N ASN A 132 10.41 11.73 -2.28
CA ASN A 132 10.29 11.45 -0.84
C ASN A 132 8.99 12.04 -0.31
N SER A 133 8.11 11.19 0.21
CA SER A 133 6.80 11.56 0.74
C SER A 133 6.78 11.71 2.26
N GLN A 134 7.96 11.60 2.91
CA GLN A 134 8.16 11.74 4.35
C GLN A 134 7.20 10.84 5.16
N SER A 135 7.02 9.61 4.68
CA SER A 135 6.06 8.66 5.23
C SER A 135 6.51 7.22 5.02
N SER A 136 5.90 6.31 5.77
CA SER A 136 6.08 4.87 5.63
C SER A 136 4.79 4.14 5.90
N THR A 137 4.54 3.06 5.16
CA THR A 137 3.41 2.16 5.43
C THR A 137 3.94 0.80 5.82
N SER A 138 3.37 0.22 6.89
CA SER A 138 3.59 -1.18 7.25
C SER A 138 2.29 -1.96 7.16
N TRP A 139 2.35 -3.13 6.53
CA TRP A 139 1.25 -4.07 6.41
C TRP A 139 1.50 -5.26 7.33
N SER A 140 0.45 -5.68 8.03
CA SER A 140 0.35 -6.95 8.74
C SER A 140 -0.70 -7.80 8.03
N ALA A 141 -0.35 -9.02 7.67
CA ALA A 141 -1.11 -9.81 6.71
C ALA A 141 -1.14 -11.30 7.02
N ILE A 142 -2.18 -11.95 6.49
CA ILE A 142 -2.36 -13.39 6.52
C ILE A 142 -2.86 -13.88 5.16
N SER A 143 -2.38 -15.06 4.76
CA SER A 143 -2.73 -15.69 3.50
C SER A 143 -3.09 -17.16 3.74
N TYR A 144 -4.40 -17.43 3.75
CA TYR A 144 -4.95 -18.79 3.94
C TYR A 144 -4.86 -19.65 2.67
N THR A 145 -4.77 -19.01 1.50
CA THR A 145 -4.67 -19.69 0.19
C THR A 145 -3.56 -19.07 -0.64
N ASP A 146 -3.10 -19.77 -1.67
CA ASP A 146 -1.99 -19.34 -2.53
C ASP A 146 -2.31 -18.13 -3.41
N ASP A 147 -3.58 -17.71 -3.47
CA ASP A 147 -4.09 -16.72 -4.42
C ASP A 147 -4.50 -15.39 -3.78
N VAL A 148 -4.61 -15.33 -2.44
CA VAL A 148 -5.09 -14.15 -1.72
C VAL A 148 -4.21 -13.83 -0.52
N ILE A 149 -3.89 -12.54 -0.35
CA ILE A 149 -3.31 -11.97 0.87
C ILE A 149 -4.28 -10.95 1.42
N GLU A 150 -4.69 -11.12 2.67
CA GLU A 150 -5.53 -10.17 3.42
C GLU A 150 -4.64 -9.41 4.40
N SER A 151 -4.73 -8.09 4.41
CA SER A 151 -3.83 -7.26 5.21
C SER A 151 -4.51 -6.05 5.83
N GLN A 152 -4.01 -5.62 6.99
CA GLN A 152 -4.26 -4.30 7.53
C GLN A 152 -2.96 -3.51 7.50
N TRP A 153 -3.06 -2.20 7.32
CA TRP A 153 -1.89 -1.34 7.27
C TRP A 153 -1.98 -0.13 8.19
N LEU A 154 -0.81 0.37 8.53
CA LEU A 154 -0.58 1.65 9.20
C LEU A 154 0.31 2.50 8.31
N LEU A 155 -0.20 3.65 7.86
CA LEU A 155 0.55 4.69 7.17
C LEU A 155 0.89 5.76 8.20
N THR A 156 2.17 5.91 8.48
CA THR A 156 2.68 7.02 9.30
C THR A 156 3.31 8.06 8.38
N PHE A 157 2.94 9.32 8.54
CA PHE A 157 3.47 10.43 7.76
C PHE A 157 3.86 11.60 8.66
N TYR A 158 4.85 12.37 8.20
CA TYR A 158 5.27 13.58 8.91
C TYR A 158 4.12 14.59 9.00
N ASN A 159 3.82 15.01 10.22
CA ASN A 159 2.93 16.13 10.53
C ASN A 159 3.49 16.84 11.78
N LYS A 160 3.19 18.12 11.95
CA LYS A 160 3.59 18.89 13.15
C LYS A 160 2.90 18.38 14.41
N GLU A 161 1.71 17.83 14.26
CA GLU A 161 0.88 17.35 15.38
C GLU A 161 0.82 15.82 15.39
N LEU A 162 1.40 15.20 16.42
CA LEU A 162 1.56 13.74 16.52
C LEU A 162 0.23 12.98 16.43
N TRP A 163 -0.85 13.53 16.99
CA TRP A 163 -2.13 12.82 17.13
C TRP A 163 -2.79 12.46 15.79
N ASN A 164 -2.43 13.15 14.70
CA ASN A 164 -2.96 12.93 13.35
C ASN A 164 -1.87 12.54 12.34
N THR A 165 -0.88 11.75 12.78
CA THR A 165 0.22 11.26 11.93
C THR A 165 0.02 9.85 11.40
N VAL A 166 -1.02 9.13 11.85
CA VAL A 166 -1.24 7.73 11.51
C VAL A 166 -2.63 7.55 10.91
N THR A 167 -2.69 6.89 9.76
CA THR A 167 -3.93 6.39 9.14
C THR A 167 -3.85 4.88 9.03
N THR A 168 -5.00 4.22 9.10
CA THR A 168 -5.10 2.75 9.00
C THR A 168 -6.22 2.35 8.05
N ASN A 169 -6.03 1.23 7.35
CA ASN A 169 -7.08 0.58 6.56
C ASN A 169 -6.71 -0.88 6.27
N ARG A 170 -7.46 -1.52 5.36
CA ARG A 170 -7.21 -2.86 4.82
C ARG A 170 -6.83 -2.76 3.34
N ASP A 171 -5.96 -3.68 2.90
CA ASP A 171 -5.78 -4.01 1.49
C ASP A 171 -5.99 -5.52 1.28
N ARG A 172 -6.57 -5.90 0.15
CA ARG A 172 -6.71 -7.29 -0.32
C ARG A 172 -5.96 -7.50 -1.62
N PHE A 173 -4.91 -8.31 -1.56
CA PHE A 173 -4.10 -8.62 -2.74
C PHE A 173 -4.53 -9.95 -3.38
N SER A 174 -4.60 -9.96 -4.71
CA SER A 174 -4.79 -11.16 -5.52
C SER A 174 -3.55 -11.43 -6.35
N LYS A 175 -3.23 -12.71 -6.56
CA LYS A 175 -2.09 -13.12 -7.36
C LYS A 175 -2.26 -12.71 -8.82
N VAL A 176 -1.19 -12.25 -9.44
CA VAL A 176 -1.15 -11.89 -10.86
C VAL A 176 -0.28 -12.89 -11.60
N THR A 177 -0.80 -13.41 -12.71
CA THR A 177 -0.01 -14.20 -13.64
C THR A 177 0.73 -13.26 -14.57
N CYS A 178 2.04 -13.25 -14.43
CA CYS A 178 2.98 -12.94 -15.50
C CYS A 178 3.25 -14.27 -16.24
#